data_AF-A0A524F261-F1
#
_entry.id   AF-A0A524F261-F1
#
_cell.length_a   1.000
_cell.length_b   1.000
_cell.length_c   1.000
_cell.angle_alpha   90.00
_cell.angle_beta   90.00
_cell.angle_gamma   90.00
#
_symmetry.space_group_name_H-M   'P 1'
#
loop_
_entity.id
_entity.type
_entity.pdbx_description
1 polymer ?
#
loop_
_entity_poly.entity_id
_entity_poly.type
_entity_poly.pdbx_seq_one_letter_code
_entity_poly.pdbx_strand_id
1 'polypeptide(L)' 'MPEGLLVLQWNERSGMEILAKYPEEIGEKVTQETLLHIVNMHAFDEQAGIIGLTTEFVNYASYYCGAGLEYYIMIVL' A
#
# COMPACT_ATOMS: atom_id res chain seq x y z
N MET A 1 -7.06 16.30 -0.77
CA MET A 1 -6.95 15.92 -2.21
C MET A 1 -5.85 14.88 -2.25
N PRO A 2 -5.97 13.78 -3.00
CA PRO A 2 -4.93 12.75 -3.00
C PRO A 2 -3.58 13.38 -3.40
N GLU A 3 -2.58 13.17 -2.56
CA GLU A 3 -1.21 13.68 -2.73
C GLU A 3 -0.39 12.79 -3.65
N GLY A 4 -0.74 11.50 -3.73
CA GLY A 4 -0.10 10.59 -4.66
C GLY A 4 -0.67 9.17 -4.65
N LEU A 5 -0.12 8.34 -5.53
CA LEU A 5 -0.51 6.96 -5.80
C LEU A 5 0.74 6.08 -5.82
N LEU A 6 0.64 4.86 -5.28
CA LEU A 6 1.63 3.81 -5.42
C LEU A 6 0.97 2.52 -5.91
N VAL A 7 1.66 1.80 -6.77
CA VAL A 7 1.36 0.41 -7.12
C VAL A 7 2.42 -0.46 -6.47
N LEU A 8 1.97 -1.42 -5.68
CA LEU A 8 2.84 -2.30 -4.91
C LEU A 8 2.56 -3.76 -5.29
N GLN A 9 3.56 -4.61 -5.16
CA GLN A 9 3.40 -6.05 -5.33
C GLN A 9 4.14 -6.81 -4.24
N TRP A 10 3.48 -7.79 -3.65
CA TRP A 10 4.11 -8.68 -2.70
C TRP A 10 4.91 -9.74 -3.43
N ASN A 11 6.14 -9.96 -2.96
CA ASN A 11 7.04 -10.97 -3.46
C ASN A 11 7.52 -11.80 -2.27
N GLU A 12 7.38 -13.13 -2.35
CA GLU A 12 7.77 -14.04 -1.25
C GLU A 12 9.25 -13.91 -0.84
N ARG A 13 10.13 -13.46 -1.75
CA ARG A 13 11.58 -13.35 -1.52
C ARG A 13 12.01 -11.97 -1.01
N SER A 14 11.46 -10.91 -1.58
CA SER A 14 11.87 -9.53 -1.33
C SER A 14 10.88 -8.74 -0.47
N GLY A 15 9.69 -9.30 -0.19
CA GLY A 15 8.62 -8.65 0.53
C GLY A 15 7.86 -7.65 -0.35
N MET A 16 7.54 -6.49 0.22
CA MET A 16 6.74 -5.48 -0.46
C MET A 16 7.59 -4.64 -1.41
N GLU A 17 7.27 -4.65 -2.71
CA GLU A 17 7.97 -3.88 -3.74
C GLU A 17 7.10 -2.74 -4.27
N ILE A 18 7.69 -1.57 -4.51
CA ILE A 18 7.04 -0.45 -5.20
C ILE A 18 7.30 -0.59 -6.69
N LEU A 19 6.25 -0.86 -7.47
CA LEU A 19 6.32 -1.02 -8.92
C LEU A 19 6.15 0.30 -9.67
N ALA A 20 5.29 1.18 -9.15
CA ALA A 20 5.06 2.50 -9.71
C ALA A 20 4.67 3.48 -8.61
N LYS A 21 4.97 4.76 -8.83
CA LYS A 21 4.59 5.85 -7.92
C LYS A 21 4.37 7.14 -8.69
N TYR A 22 3.43 7.94 -8.21
CA TYR A 22 3.15 9.25 -8.78
C TYR A 22 2.62 10.21 -7.70
N PRO A 23 3.21 11.41 -7.54
CA PRO A 23 4.46 11.84 -8.15
C PRO A 23 5.66 11.04 -7.58
N GLU A 24 6.85 11.16 -8.18
CA GLU A 24 8.03 10.40 -7.77
C GLU A 24 8.42 10.64 -6.30
N GLU A 25 8.18 11.85 -5.79
CA GLU A 25 8.50 12.25 -4.41
C GLU A 25 7.58 11.60 -3.36
N ILE A 26 6.43 11.02 -3.77
CA ILE A 26 5.51 10.39 -2.81
C ILE A 26 6.14 9.21 -2.06
N GLY A 27 7.12 8.55 -2.69
CA GLY A 27 7.86 7.45 -2.08
C GLY A 27 8.61 7.87 -0.82
N GLU A 28 8.97 9.15 -0.66
CA GLU A 28 9.64 9.66 0.54
C GLU A 28 8.70 9.76 1.75
N LYS A 29 7.38 9.84 1.52
CA LYS A 29 6.36 9.88 2.58
C LYS A 29 5.96 8.49 3.07
N VAL A 30 6.31 7.44 2.33
CA VAL A 30 5.91 6.07 2.62
C VAL A 30 7.07 5.31 3.25
N THR A 31 6.92 4.96 4.53
CA THR A 31 7.92 4.17 5.26
C THR A 31 7.68 2.67 5.07
N GLN A 32 8.73 1.85 5.24
CA GLN A 32 8.57 0.39 5.27
C GLN A 32 7.59 -0.08 6.35
N GLU A 33 7.56 0.61 7.50
CA GLU A 33 6.59 0.32 8.57
C GLU A 33 5.14 0.52 8.10
N THR A 34 4.87 1.61 7.37
CA THR A 34 3.55 1.87 6.79
C THR A 34 3.15 0.75 5.83
N LEU A 35 4.07 0.33 4.96
CA LEU A 35 3.85 -0.77 4.02
C LEU A 35 3.51 -2.08 4.74
N LEU A 36 4.27 -2.44 5.78
CA LEU A 36 4.02 -3.65 6.56
C LEU A 36 2.67 -3.61 7.28
N HIS A 37 2.28 -2.45 7.82
CA HIS A 37 0.98 -2.29 8.46
C HIS A 37 -0.16 -2.52 7.46
N ILE A 38 -0.07 -1.95 6.27
CA ILE A 38 -1.05 -2.15 5.19
C ILE A 38 -1.15 -3.63 4.80
N VAL A 39 -0.01 -4.32 4.63
CA VAL A 39 0.01 -5.75 4.31
C VAL A 39 -0.68 -6.56 5.41
N ASN A 40 -0.34 -6.31 6.68
CA ASN A 40 -0.95 -7.03 7.80
C ASN A 40 -2.46 -6.83 7.92
N MET A 41 -2.95 -5.62 7.61
CA MET A 41 -4.39 -5.33 7.61
C MET A 41 -5.14 -6.08 6.51
N HIS A 42 -4.56 -6.22 5.31
CA HIS A 42 -5.16 -7.00 4.22
C HIS A 42 -5.02 -8.51 4.42
N ALA A 43 -3.92 -8.97 5.01
CA ALA A 43 -3.65 -10.38 5.30
C ALA A 43 -4.67 -10.99 6.27
N PHE A 44 -5.35 -10.17 7.07
CA PHE A 44 -6.37 -10.66 7.99
C PHE A 44 -7.62 -11.20 7.26
N ASP A 45 -7.97 -10.62 6.12
CA ASP A 45 -9.20 -10.98 5.38
C ASP A 45 -8.90 -11.92 4.19
N GLU A 46 -7.66 -11.94 3.69
CA GLU A 46 -7.18 -12.66 2.49
C GLU A 46 -8.02 -12.40 1.21
N GLN A 47 -8.97 -11.47 1.27
CA GLN A 47 -9.88 -11.12 0.19
C GLN A 47 -9.52 -9.76 -0.41
N ALA A 48 -9.90 -9.58 -1.68
CA ALA A 48 -9.77 -8.29 -2.33
C ALA A 48 -10.68 -7.26 -1.62
N GLY A 49 -10.14 -6.09 -1.32
CA GLY A 49 -10.83 -5.13 -0.47
C GLY A 49 -10.08 -3.83 -0.28
N ILE A 50 -10.77 -2.85 0.32
CA ILE A 50 -10.21 -1.55 0.65
C ILE A 50 -10.06 -1.41 2.15
N ILE A 51 -8.92 -0.85 2.58
CA ILE A 51 -8.70 -0.42 3.95
C ILE A 51 -8.28 1.06 3.96
N GLY A 52 -8.51 1.70 5.10
CA GLY A 52 -7.92 3.00 5.42
C GLY A 52 -6.91 2.83 6.54
N LEU A 53 -5.80 3.56 6.47
CA LEU A 53 -4.83 3.68 7.55
C LEU A 53 -4.53 5.16 7.77
N THR A 54 -4.69 5.63 9.01
CA THR A 54 -4.31 6.97 9.43
C THR A 54 -3.08 6.85 10.33
N THR A 55 -1.99 7.48 9.94
CA THR A 55 -0.83 7.73 10.83
C THR A 55 -0.96 9.11 11.46
N GLU A 56 0.01 9.50 12.29
CA GLU A 56 0.01 10.83 12.94
C GLU A 56 -0.05 12.00 11.94
N PHE A 57 0.53 11.82 10.74
CA PHE A 57 0.72 12.90 9.77
C PHE A 57 0.09 12.64 8.39
N VAL A 58 -0.25 11.39 8.06
CA VAL A 58 -0.65 11.01 6.70
C VAL A 58 -1.81 10.02 6.72
N ASN A 59 -2.74 10.20 5.81
CA ASN A 59 -3.82 9.26 5.57
C ASN A 59 -3.53 8.42 4.33
N TYR A 60 -3.86 7.13 4.41
CA TYR A 60 -3.68 6.18 3.34
C TYR A 60 -4.99 5.45 3.07
N ALA A 61 -5.29 5.22 1.80
CA ALA A 61 -6.27 4.24 1.37
C ALA A 61 -5.54 3.18 0.54
N SER A 62 -5.79 1.91 0.81
CA SER A 62 -5.15 0.80 0.08
C SER A 62 -6.19 -0.20 -0.37
N TYR A 63 -6.16 -0.53 -1.65
CA TYR A 63 -6.92 -1.62 -2.24
C TYR A 63 -6.02 -2.81 -2.50
N TYR A 64 -6.32 -3.96 -1.90
CA TYR A 64 -5.67 -5.23 -2.20
C TYR A 64 -6.46 -5.97 -3.28
N CYS A 65 -5.77 -6.44 -4.30
CA CYS A 65 -6.38 -7.13 -5.43
C CYS A 65 -6.67 -8.62 -5.16
N GLY A 66 -6.33 -9.13 -3.97
CA GLY A 66 -6.53 -10.52 -3.57
C GLY A 66 -5.32 -11.44 -3.84
N ALA A 67 -5.32 -12.61 -3.19
CA ALA A 67 -4.18 -13.55 -3.15
C ALA A 67 -3.76 -14.13 -4.52
N GLY A 68 -4.61 -14.04 -5.55
CA GLY A 68 -4.24 -14.50 -6.90
C GLY A 68 -3.36 -13.50 -7.67
N LEU A 69 -3.35 -12.23 -7.28
CA LEU A 69 -2.63 -11.17 -7.96
C LEU A 69 -1.50 -10.59 -7.10
N GLU A 70 -1.70 -10.50 -5.79
CA GLU A 70 -0.73 -9.95 -4.84
C GLU A 70 -0.32 -8.49 -5.11
N TYR A 71 -1.19 -7.75 -5.81
CA TYR A 71 -1.03 -6.32 -6.06
C TYR A 71 -1.82 -5.47 -5.05
N TYR A 72 -1.27 -4.31 -4.77
CA TYR A 72 -1.91 -3.28 -3.96
C TYR A 72 -1.90 -1.95 -4.70
N ILE A 73 -2.99 -1.21 -4.60
CA ILE A 73 -3.10 0.17 -5.07
C ILE A 73 -3.25 1.04 -3.83
N MET A 74 -2.26 1.88 -3.56
CA MET A 74 -2.23 2.76 -2.40
C MET A 74 -2.37 4.21 -2.84
N ILE A 75 -3.26 4.96 -2.19
CA ILE A 75 -3.41 6.40 -2.35
C ILE A 75 -2.98 7.07 -1.04
N VAL A 76 -2.14 8.08 -1.16
CA VAL A 76 -1.75 8.99 -0.08
C VAL A 76 -2.68 10.20 -0.13
N LEU A 77 -3.28 10.56 1.01
CA LEU A 77 -4.39 11.51 1.11
C LEU A 77 -4.05 12.75 1.93
#